data_AF-A0A8B8BVR1-F1
#
_entry.id   AF-A0A8B8BVR1-F1
#
_cell.length_a   1.000
_cell.length_b   1.000
_cell.length_c   1.000
_cell.angle_alpha   90.00
_cell.angle_beta   90.00
_cell.angle_gamma   90.00
#
_symmetry.space_group_name_H-M   'P 1'
#
loop_
_entity.id
_entity.type
_entity.pdbx_description
1 polymer ?
#
loop_
_entity_poly.entity_id
_entity_poly.type
_entity_poly.pdbx_seq_one_letter_code
_entity_poly.pdbx_strand_id
1 'polypeptide(L)'
;MDCYGMKTTNTLVDSWDSLSTSPTEQTKRTECCVLGTPTTPMPRYLILSTLPVLTTGDTSSTTTTGLIFPILRGCKTAGYYGETCTFECPHNCQEGLCHITEGNCLGCLPGYYGAKCDKECDGNTYGLECNITCGNCIHKEQCDHVTGSCANGCDAGFHGDKCDIACSPGWYGVNCSQECGPNCIPSCDRFYGVCELDCIPGWRGDKCDMPCDDRMYGVNCSEECGACLDNEACHHINGSCINGCDKGYHGQKCDQECTEGYYGNNCARNCSLTCGVPGRCDRITGSCNATCLPGWKGSMCENECDGNTYGGDCGEECGECVNDEQCHHINGTCLNGCDRGFQGLGCNQGCPRGVFGINCLKSCSVHCQVPMECNRVTGHCFNGCQSGWGDPTCNTKVELLYVKDEEDNMCSAFYGTLVPLILSVIFNCFCAMRMIRQTECCRRRNQRTQNEVSFPKTSNASGEIYDQVEEMGGYQELEEVSKQTIYEKIK
;
A
#
# COMPACT_ATOMS: atom_id res chain seq x y z
N MET A 1 75.44 -26.70 -8.93
CA MET A 1 75.76 -27.35 -7.65
C MET A 1 74.49 -27.40 -6.83
N ASP A 2 74.33 -28.49 -6.08
CA ASP A 2 73.34 -28.71 -5.02
C ASP A 2 71.84 -28.72 -5.40
N CYS A 3 71.11 -29.55 -4.66
CA CYS A 3 69.70 -29.86 -4.86
C CYS A 3 68.88 -29.35 -3.68
N TYR A 4 67.59 -29.07 -3.87
CA TYR A 4 66.49 -29.58 -3.03
C TYR A 4 65.16 -29.40 -3.77
N GLY A 5 64.18 -30.26 -3.52
CA GLY A 5 62.99 -30.40 -4.38
C GLY A 5 61.64 -30.12 -3.71
N MET A 6 60.59 -30.21 -4.55
CA MET A 6 59.15 -30.20 -4.21
C MET A 6 58.60 -28.84 -3.70
N LYS A 7 57.36 -28.43 -4.01
CA LYS A 7 56.14 -29.20 -4.37
C LYS A 7 55.35 -28.57 -5.54
N THR A 8 54.44 -29.35 -6.10
CA THR A 8 53.47 -28.98 -7.14
C THR A 8 52.24 -28.26 -6.57
N THR A 9 51.66 -27.35 -7.35
CA THR A 9 50.31 -26.80 -7.16
C THR A 9 49.46 -26.98 -8.43
N ASN A 10 48.15 -26.82 -8.27
CA ASN A 10 47.10 -27.26 -9.19
C ASN A 10 46.80 -26.24 -10.32
N THR A 11 46.17 -26.72 -11.41
CA THR A 11 45.24 -25.95 -12.31
C THR A 11 45.84 -24.77 -13.13
N LEU A 12 45.30 -24.26 -14.25
CA LEU A 12 44.21 -24.63 -15.18
C LEU A 12 44.37 -23.79 -16.49
N VAL A 13 43.83 -24.26 -17.65
CA VAL A 13 43.58 -23.52 -18.93
C VAL A 13 44.78 -22.74 -19.58
N ASP A 14 44.76 -22.23 -20.83
CA ASP A 14 43.76 -22.22 -21.93
C ASP A 14 44.38 -22.16 -23.35
N SER A 15 43.61 -22.59 -24.38
CA SER A 15 43.82 -22.36 -25.83
C SER A 15 45.17 -22.84 -26.45
N TRP A 16 45.43 -22.89 -27.77
CA TRP A 16 45.11 -22.01 -28.92
C TRP A 16 44.73 -22.77 -30.21
N ASP A 17 44.07 -22.07 -31.15
CA ASP A 17 43.65 -22.56 -32.48
C ASP A 17 44.79 -22.85 -33.48
N SER A 18 44.54 -23.78 -34.42
CA SER A 18 44.57 -23.51 -35.88
C SER A 18 44.17 -24.72 -36.74
N LEU A 19 43.27 -24.51 -37.71
CA LEU A 19 42.85 -25.52 -38.69
C LEU A 19 43.84 -25.68 -39.86
N SER A 20 44.02 -26.91 -40.33
CA SER A 20 44.23 -27.20 -41.77
C SER A 20 43.69 -28.60 -42.11
N THR A 21 43.36 -28.87 -43.37
CA THR A 21 42.24 -29.78 -43.72
C THR A 21 42.61 -31.09 -44.43
N SER A 22 42.19 -32.22 -43.84
CA SER A 22 41.97 -33.54 -44.49
C SER A 22 43.24 -34.27 -45.00
N PRO A 23 43.24 -35.60 -45.19
CA PRO A 23 42.16 -36.42 -45.78
C PRO A 23 41.24 -37.15 -44.78
N THR A 24 40.24 -37.84 -45.32
CA THR A 24 39.28 -38.69 -44.61
C THR A 24 39.91 -39.96 -44.03
N GLU A 25 39.70 -40.24 -42.76
CA GLU A 25 39.94 -41.58 -42.17
C GLU A 25 38.66 -42.10 -41.52
N GLN A 26 38.06 -43.15 -42.11
CA GLN A 26 36.94 -43.85 -41.51
C GLN A 26 37.49 -44.94 -40.58
N THR A 27 37.33 -44.79 -39.27
CA THR A 27 37.48 -45.88 -38.29
C THR A 27 36.31 -46.86 -38.37
N LYS A 28 36.07 -47.41 -39.57
CA LYS A 28 35.29 -48.63 -39.72
C LYS A 28 36.01 -49.77 -39.02
N ARG A 29 35.25 -50.55 -38.24
CA ARG A 29 35.66 -51.84 -37.67
C ARG A 29 36.13 -52.76 -38.81
N THR A 30 37.43 -52.95 -38.95
CA THR A 30 37.99 -53.83 -39.99
C THR A 30 37.67 -55.30 -39.69
N GLU A 31 37.01 -55.96 -40.62
CA GLU A 31 36.77 -57.40 -40.59
C GLU A 31 38.05 -58.16 -40.95
N CYS A 32 38.63 -58.90 -40.01
CA CYS A 32 39.63 -59.92 -40.33
C CYS A 32 38.95 -61.24 -40.66
N CYS A 33 38.71 -61.47 -41.95
CA CYS A 33 38.29 -62.79 -42.44
C CYS A 33 39.37 -63.84 -42.12
N VAL A 34 39.03 -64.87 -41.35
CA VAL A 34 39.77 -66.14 -41.31
C VAL A 34 38.84 -67.23 -41.84
N LEU A 35 39.25 -67.85 -42.94
CA LEU A 35 38.45 -68.87 -43.63
C LEU A 35 38.29 -70.12 -42.76
N GLY A 36 37.06 -70.57 -42.58
CA GLY A 36 36.77 -71.80 -41.85
C GLY A 36 37.25 -73.04 -42.60
N THR A 37 38.11 -73.83 -41.98
CA THR A 37 38.40 -75.23 -42.36
C THR A 37 38.08 -76.14 -41.16
N PRO A 38 37.42 -77.29 -41.38
CA PRO A 38 36.94 -78.11 -40.27
C PRO A 38 38.09 -78.91 -39.63
N THR A 39 38.32 -78.69 -38.34
CA THR A 39 39.23 -79.52 -37.53
C THR A 39 38.45 -80.37 -36.53
N THR A 40 38.81 -81.65 -36.45
CA THR A 40 38.11 -82.68 -35.68
C THR A 40 38.29 -82.54 -34.17
N PRO A 41 37.29 -82.90 -33.35
CA PRO A 41 37.44 -82.89 -31.88
C PRO A 41 38.40 -83.99 -31.41
N MET A 42 39.34 -83.61 -30.53
CA MET A 42 40.17 -84.55 -29.76
C MET A 42 39.44 -84.94 -28.45
N PRO A 43 39.43 -86.22 -28.05
CA PRO A 43 38.79 -86.65 -26.81
C PRO A 43 39.60 -86.22 -25.58
N ARG A 44 38.91 -85.79 -24.51
CA ARG A 44 39.51 -85.62 -23.18
C ARG A 44 39.42 -86.92 -22.39
N TYR A 45 40.52 -87.31 -21.75
CA TYR A 45 40.56 -88.44 -20.82
C TYR A 45 39.85 -88.10 -19.51
N LEU A 46 39.28 -89.11 -18.85
CA LEU A 46 38.87 -89.07 -17.43
C LEU A 46 39.56 -90.20 -16.65
N ILE A 47 39.67 -90.00 -15.33
CA ILE A 47 40.69 -90.62 -14.48
C ILE A 47 40.22 -91.97 -13.92
N LEU A 48 41.14 -92.96 -13.93
CA LEU A 48 40.94 -94.26 -13.29
C LEU A 48 41.19 -94.18 -11.77
N SER A 49 40.20 -94.56 -10.97
CA SER A 49 40.35 -94.86 -9.54
C SER A 49 40.04 -96.35 -9.28
N THR A 50 41.07 -97.16 -9.10
CA THR A 50 40.92 -98.60 -8.82
C THR A 50 40.92 -98.88 -7.32
N LEU A 51 39.85 -99.49 -6.82
CA LEU A 51 39.85 -100.19 -5.53
C LEU A 51 39.43 -101.65 -5.75
N PRO A 52 40.19 -102.64 -5.24
CA PRO A 52 39.84 -104.05 -5.38
C PRO A 52 38.86 -104.49 -4.30
N VAL A 53 37.86 -105.28 -4.69
CA VAL A 53 37.08 -106.13 -3.79
C VAL A 53 37.07 -107.54 -4.40
N LEU A 54 37.61 -108.51 -3.67
CA LEU A 54 37.49 -109.94 -3.98
C LEU A 54 37.34 -110.72 -2.69
N THR A 55 36.25 -111.48 -2.59
CA THR A 55 35.94 -112.40 -1.49
C THR A 55 36.59 -113.76 -1.72
N THR A 56 36.72 -114.56 -0.65
CA THR A 56 37.38 -115.86 -0.63
C THR A 56 36.60 -116.98 -1.34
N GLY A 57 37.28 -117.89 -2.05
CA GLY A 57 36.66 -119.15 -2.50
C GLY A 57 37.35 -119.85 -3.67
N ASP A 58 38.18 -120.84 -3.34
CA ASP A 58 38.72 -121.92 -4.18
C ASP A 58 37.74 -122.56 -5.20
N THR A 59 38.12 -123.18 -6.33
CA THR A 59 39.44 -123.41 -6.96
C THR A 59 39.30 -123.72 -8.47
N SER A 60 40.44 -123.66 -9.20
CA SER A 60 40.72 -124.26 -10.51
C SER A 60 40.34 -123.54 -11.83
N SER A 61 41.39 -123.31 -12.64
CA SER A 61 41.42 -123.06 -14.10
C SER A 61 41.03 -121.69 -14.70
N THR A 62 41.79 -121.30 -15.74
CA THR A 62 41.56 -120.20 -16.69
C THR A 62 41.31 -118.79 -16.15
N THR A 63 42.39 -118.12 -15.73
CA THR A 63 42.43 -116.65 -15.57
C THR A 63 42.28 -115.94 -16.93
N THR A 64 41.03 -115.68 -17.35
CA THR A 64 40.77 -114.78 -18.48
C THR A 64 40.69 -113.35 -17.96
N THR A 65 41.73 -112.55 -18.21
CA THR A 65 41.80 -111.14 -17.78
C THR A 65 40.90 -110.26 -18.67
N GLY A 66 39.58 -110.40 -18.48
CA GLY A 66 38.59 -109.62 -19.22
C GLY A 66 38.67 -108.13 -18.87
N LEU A 67 39.06 -107.31 -19.84
CA LEU A 67 38.88 -105.86 -19.75
C LEU A 67 37.38 -105.56 -19.78
N ILE A 68 36.79 -105.33 -18.60
CA ILE A 68 35.40 -104.87 -18.48
C ILE A 68 35.37 -103.40 -18.92
N PHE A 69 35.18 -103.18 -20.22
CA PHE A 69 34.72 -101.89 -20.70
C PHE A 69 33.32 -101.63 -20.11
N PRO A 70 33.08 -100.49 -19.44
CA PRO A 70 31.74 -100.15 -19.01
C PRO A 70 30.86 -99.99 -20.27
N ILE A 71 29.74 -100.71 -20.32
CA ILE A 71 28.77 -100.55 -21.41
C ILE A 71 28.14 -99.17 -21.25
N LEU A 72 28.55 -98.24 -22.12
CA LEU A 72 27.87 -96.97 -22.33
C LEU A 72 26.45 -97.23 -22.84
N ARG A 73 25.52 -97.38 -21.91
CA ARG A 73 24.07 -97.37 -22.18
C ARG A 73 23.71 -95.94 -22.54
N GLY A 74 23.73 -95.65 -23.84
CA GLY A 74 23.46 -94.36 -24.44
C GLY A 74 22.55 -94.51 -25.66
N CYS A 75 21.73 -93.51 -25.95
CA CYS A 75 21.03 -93.45 -27.23
C CYS A 75 22.02 -93.15 -28.37
N LYS A 76 21.78 -93.74 -29.55
CA LYS A 76 22.70 -93.63 -30.70
C LYS A 76 22.79 -92.21 -31.28
N THR A 77 21.74 -91.41 -31.06
CA THR A 77 21.66 -90.00 -31.42
C THR A 77 21.62 -89.20 -30.11
N ALA A 78 22.42 -88.14 -30.01
CA ALA A 78 22.38 -87.24 -28.86
C ALA A 78 21.03 -86.48 -28.81
N GLY A 79 20.60 -86.06 -27.62
CA GLY A 79 19.32 -85.38 -27.43
C GLY A 79 18.08 -86.30 -27.45
N TYR A 80 18.23 -87.62 -27.33
CA TYR A 80 17.12 -88.57 -27.21
C TYR A 80 17.25 -89.47 -25.97
N TYR A 81 16.10 -89.87 -25.40
CA TYR A 81 15.97 -90.72 -24.21
C TYR A 81 14.80 -91.72 -24.31
N GLY A 82 14.67 -92.55 -23.26
CA GLY A 82 13.72 -93.66 -23.14
C GLY A 82 14.32 -94.98 -23.62
N GLU A 83 13.72 -96.11 -23.22
CA GLU A 83 14.20 -97.45 -23.57
C GLU A 83 14.30 -97.69 -25.09
N THR A 84 13.48 -96.98 -25.87
CA THR A 84 13.44 -96.99 -27.34
C THR A 84 14.19 -95.84 -28.01
N CYS A 85 14.75 -94.89 -27.25
CA CYS A 85 15.39 -93.67 -27.76
C CYS A 85 14.50 -92.83 -28.69
N THR A 86 13.20 -92.74 -28.39
CA THR A 86 12.18 -92.06 -29.21
C THR A 86 11.70 -90.72 -28.66
N PHE A 87 12.07 -90.36 -27.42
CA PHE A 87 11.68 -89.08 -26.82
C PHE A 87 12.84 -88.10 -26.89
N GLU A 88 12.59 -86.87 -27.35
CA GLU A 88 13.61 -85.81 -27.36
C GLU A 88 13.85 -85.28 -25.94
N CYS A 89 15.12 -85.03 -25.60
CA CYS A 89 15.47 -84.37 -24.35
C CYS A 89 14.82 -82.98 -24.29
N PRO A 90 14.37 -82.51 -23.11
CA PRO A 90 13.82 -81.16 -22.96
C PRO A 90 14.74 -80.09 -23.55
N HIS A 91 14.17 -79.17 -24.33
CA HIS A 91 14.89 -78.14 -25.08
C HIS A 91 15.85 -77.31 -24.22
N ASN A 92 15.50 -77.11 -22.95
CA ASN A 92 16.25 -76.28 -22.00
C ASN A 92 17.24 -77.08 -21.13
N CYS A 93 17.47 -78.37 -21.42
CA CYS A 93 18.61 -79.08 -20.84
C CYS A 93 19.93 -78.45 -21.35
N GLN A 94 20.88 -78.21 -20.45
CA GLN A 94 22.23 -77.81 -20.82
C GLN A 94 22.87 -78.85 -21.76
N GLU A 95 23.48 -78.38 -22.86
CA GLU A 95 24.07 -79.21 -23.93
C GLU A 95 23.10 -80.22 -24.59
N GLY A 96 21.79 -80.11 -24.35
CA GLY A 96 20.79 -81.09 -24.79
C GLY A 96 20.90 -82.45 -24.07
N LEU A 97 21.57 -82.51 -22.92
CA LEU A 97 21.87 -83.75 -22.20
C LEU A 97 20.84 -84.05 -21.10
N CYS A 98 20.14 -85.17 -21.24
CA CYS A 98 19.19 -85.68 -20.26
C CYS A 98 19.43 -87.16 -19.90
N HIS A 99 18.96 -87.55 -18.71
CA HIS A 99 19.11 -88.88 -18.14
C HIS A 99 18.34 -89.93 -18.97
N ILE A 100 19.06 -90.96 -19.44
CA ILE A 100 18.60 -91.89 -20.49
C ILE A 100 17.24 -92.56 -20.21
N THR A 101 16.88 -92.85 -18.96
CA THR A 101 15.59 -93.48 -18.63
C THR A 101 14.48 -92.47 -18.35
N GLU A 102 14.77 -91.38 -17.65
CA GLU A 102 13.76 -90.48 -17.08
C GLU A 102 13.53 -89.21 -17.90
N GLY A 103 14.51 -88.79 -18.70
CA GLY A 103 14.51 -87.51 -19.41
C GLY A 103 14.81 -86.31 -18.52
N ASN A 104 15.35 -86.53 -17.32
CA ASN A 104 15.73 -85.47 -16.39
C ASN A 104 17.05 -84.81 -16.84
N CYS A 105 17.12 -83.49 -16.94
CA CYS A 105 18.33 -82.79 -17.38
C CYS A 105 19.47 -82.91 -16.35
N LEU A 106 20.73 -82.92 -16.82
CA LEU A 106 21.90 -82.86 -15.92
C LEU A 106 22.20 -81.44 -15.41
N GLY A 107 21.65 -80.43 -16.07
CA GLY A 107 21.68 -79.01 -15.72
C GLY A 107 20.73 -78.25 -16.65
N CYS A 108 20.33 -77.04 -16.29
CA CYS A 108 19.41 -76.21 -17.08
C CYS A 108 20.15 -75.06 -17.79
N LEU A 109 19.59 -74.62 -18.92
CA LEU A 109 19.95 -73.31 -19.47
C LEU A 109 19.55 -72.19 -18.48
N PRO A 110 20.26 -71.05 -18.46
CA PRO A 110 19.92 -69.92 -17.61
C PRO A 110 18.47 -69.46 -17.80
N GLY A 111 17.79 -69.17 -16.69
CA GLY A 111 16.38 -68.81 -16.66
C GLY A 111 15.40 -69.97 -16.58
N TYR A 112 15.87 -71.22 -16.46
CA TYR A 112 15.01 -72.40 -16.29
C TYR A 112 15.42 -73.27 -15.10
N TYR A 113 14.44 -73.92 -14.48
CA TYR A 113 14.63 -74.85 -13.36
C TYR A 113 13.69 -76.07 -13.41
N GLY A 114 13.87 -76.97 -12.44
CA GLY A 114 13.11 -78.22 -12.33
C GLY A 114 13.81 -79.37 -13.04
N ALA A 115 13.38 -80.61 -12.75
CA ALA A 115 14.05 -81.82 -13.23
C ALA A 115 14.12 -81.93 -14.76
N LYS A 116 13.24 -81.23 -15.49
CA LYS A 116 13.22 -81.20 -16.97
C LYS A 116 13.44 -79.80 -17.56
N CYS A 117 13.86 -78.82 -16.74
CA CYS A 117 14.07 -77.43 -17.16
C CYS A 117 12.84 -76.82 -17.86
N ASP A 118 11.65 -77.29 -17.45
CA ASP A 118 10.33 -77.01 -18.00
C ASP A 118 9.64 -75.83 -17.32
N LYS A 119 10.29 -75.21 -16.33
CA LYS A 119 9.83 -74.02 -15.60
C LYS A 119 10.78 -72.86 -15.80
N GLU A 120 10.25 -71.69 -16.07
CA GLU A 120 10.97 -70.42 -16.03
C GLU A 120 11.26 -70.03 -14.57
N CYS A 121 12.32 -69.26 -14.30
CA CYS A 121 12.59 -68.78 -12.94
C CYS A 121 11.45 -67.90 -12.41
N ASP A 122 11.03 -68.18 -11.17
CA ASP A 122 9.97 -67.48 -10.45
C ASP A 122 10.49 -66.88 -9.12
N GLY A 123 9.60 -66.28 -8.32
CA GLY A 123 9.97 -65.77 -6.99
C GLY A 123 10.93 -64.57 -6.99
N ASN A 124 10.96 -63.80 -8.08
CA ASN A 124 11.89 -62.70 -8.35
C ASN A 124 13.35 -63.14 -8.43
N THR A 125 13.58 -64.23 -9.18
CA THR A 125 14.92 -64.76 -9.50
C THR A 125 15.14 -64.93 -10.99
N TYR A 126 16.40 -65.02 -11.42
CA TYR A 126 16.80 -65.20 -12.81
C TYR A 126 18.16 -65.93 -12.93
N GLY A 127 18.53 -66.29 -14.17
CA GLY A 127 19.86 -66.80 -14.50
C GLY A 127 20.05 -68.29 -14.21
N LEU A 128 21.31 -68.74 -14.09
CA LEU A 128 21.63 -70.15 -13.88
C LEU A 128 21.15 -70.62 -12.49
N GLU A 129 20.49 -71.78 -12.45
CA GLU A 129 19.87 -72.36 -11.23
C GLU A 129 18.89 -71.41 -10.50
N CYS A 130 18.42 -70.34 -11.17
CA CYS A 130 17.59 -69.29 -10.56
C CYS A 130 18.21 -68.67 -9.29
N ASN A 131 19.55 -68.61 -9.23
CA ASN A 131 20.29 -68.25 -8.02
C ASN A 131 20.69 -66.76 -7.96
N ILE A 132 20.16 -65.93 -8.86
CA ILE A 132 20.37 -64.47 -8.88
C ILE A 132 19.02 -63.79 -8.66
N THR A 133 18.91 -62.90 -7.67
CA THR A 133 17.68 -62.12 -7.44
C THR A 133 17.51 -61.01 -8.47
N CYS A 134 16.27 -60.75 -8.90
CA CYS A 134 15.92 -59.54 -9.63
C CYS A 134 16.31 -58.26 -8.86
N GLY A 135 16.58 -57.17 -9.57
CA GLY A 135 16.69 -55.85 -8.96
C GLY A 135 15.32 -55.22 -8.67
N ASN A 136 15.30 -53.90 -8.52
CA ASN A 136 14.11 -53.15 -8.11
C ASN A 136 13.18 -52.85 -9.30
N CYS A 137 12.70 -53.88 -9.99
CA CYS A 137 11.65 -53.74 -11.00
C CYS A 137 10.39 -53.12 -10.37
N ILE A 138 9.60 -52.36 -11.15
CA ILE A 138 8.36 -51.73 -10.68
C ILE A 138 7.47 -52.72 -9.90
N HIS A 139 6.98 -52.29 -8.74
CA HIS A 139 6.14 -53.08 -7.81
C HIS A 139 6.73 -54.44 -7.39
N LYS A 140 8.03 -54.67 -7.58
CA LYS A 140 8.70 -55.98 -7.44
C LYS A 140 8.14 -57.04 -8.39
N GLU A 141 7.80 -56.66 -9.62
CA GLU A 141 7.49 -57.60 -10.69
C GLU A 141 8.68 -58.54 -11.01
N GLN A 142 8.37 -59.74 -11.50
CA GLN A 142 9.36 -60.72 -11.94
C GLN A 142 10.14 -60.16 -13.14
N CYS A 143 11.46 -60.04 -13.00
CA CYS A 143 12.35 -59.67 -14.09
C CYS A 143 12.44 -60.78 -15.15
N ASP A 144 12.93 -60.45 -16.35
CA ASP A 144 13.22 -61.41 -17.41
C ASP A 144 14.08 -62.56 -16.86
N HIS A 145 13.53 -63.78 -16.89
CA HIS A 145 14.09 -64.95 -16.22
C HIS A 145 15.51 -65.33 -16.72
N VAL A 146 15.89 -64.96 -17.96
CA VAL A 146 17.21 -65.27 -18.52
C VAL A 146 18.22 -64.16 -18.20
N THR A 147 17.85 -62.91 -18.45
CA THR A 147 18.76 -61.74 -18.44
C THR A 147 18.74 -60.96 -17.14
N GLY A 148 17.65 -61.00 -16.39
CA GLY A 148 17.41 -60.21 -15.19
C GLY A 148 16.90 -58.79 -15.44
N SER A 149 16.47 -58.47 -16.66
CA SER A 149 16.02 -57.12 -17.03
C SER A 149 14.56 -56.84 -16.66
N CYS A 150 14.25 -55.60 -16.28
CA CYS A 150 12.92 -55.15 -15.87
C CYS A 150 12.19 -54.48 -17.05
N ALA A 151 11.33 -55.21 -17.76
CA ALA A 151 10.68 -54.73 -18.99
C ALA A 151 9.80 -53.46 -18.80
N ASN A 152 9.20 -53.30 -17.62
CA ASN A 152 8.40 -52.12 -17.26
C ASN A 152 9.22 -50.99 -16.61
N GLY A 153 10.53 -51.17 -16.44
CA GLY A 153 11.42 -50.24 -15.74
C GLY A 153 11.45 -50.43 -14.22
N CYS A 154 11.94 -49.40 -13.53
CA CYS A 154 12.37 -49.46 -12.13
C CYS A 154 11.44 -48.74 -11.15
N ASP A 155 11.28 -49.34 -9.97
CA ASP A 155 10.75 -48.68 -8.77
C ASP A 155 11.58 -47.44 -8.42
N ALA A 156 11.01 -46.56 -7.61
CA ALA A 156 11.64 -45.28 -7.26
C ALA A 156 13.02 -45.45 -6.61
N GLY A 157 13.94 -44.54 -6.92
CA GLY A 157 15.31 -44.56 -6.38
C GLY A 157 16.31 -45.43 -7.14
N PHE A 158 15.88 -46.10 -8.22
CA PHE A 158 16.72 -46.99 -9.04
C PHE A 158 16.53 -46.77 -10.55
N HIS A 159 17.54 -47.15 -11.34
CA HIS A 159 17.55 -47.11 -12.80
C HIS A 159 18.46 -48.20 -13.41
N GLY A 160 18.55 -48.21 -14.75
CA GLY A 160 19.32 -49.19 -15.53
C GLY A 160 18.51 -50.47 -15.81
N ASP A 161 18.94 -51.23 -16.82
CA ASP A 161 18.14 -52.32 -17.42
C ASP A 161 17.68 -53.40 -16.41
N LYS A 162 18.36 -53.55 -15.27
CA LYS A 162 18.05 -54.50 -14.19
C LYS A 162 17.59 -53.85 -12.88
N CYS A 163 17.52 -52.52 -12.82
CA CYS A 163 17.12 -51.75 -11.64
C CYS A 163 17.97 -52.04 -10.38
N ASP A 164 19.26 -52.29 -10.60
CA ASP A 164 20.31 -52.50 -9.59
C ASP A 164 21.17 -51.26 -9.34
N ILE A 165 21.10 -50.25 -10.21
CA ILE A 165 21.80 -48.96 -10.06
C ILE A 165 20.89 -47.98 -9.29
N ALA A 166 21.38 -47.40 -8.19
CA ALA A 166 20.66 -46.36 -7.46
C ALA A 166 20.82 -44.98 -8.13
N CYS A 167 19.85 -44.07 -7.96
CA CYS A 167 19.96 -42.72 -8.53
C CYS A 167 21.22 -42.00 -8.05
N SER A 168 21.81 -41.21 -8.96
CA SER A 168 22.86 -40.25 -8.63
C SER A 168 22.27 -39.07 -7.84
N PRO A 169 23.07 -38.38 -6.99
CA PRO A 169 22.64 -37.15 -6.33
C PRO A 169 22.08 -36.13 -7.32
N GLY A 170 21.04 -35.41 -6.93
CA GLY A 170 20.27 -34.54 -7.82
C GLY A 170 19.13 -35.23 -8.60
N TRP A 171 18.95 -36.55 -8.50
CA TRP A 171 17.91 -37.30 -9.22
C TRP A 171 17.08 -38.23 -8.32
N TYR A 172 15.79 -38.33 -8.59
CA TYR A 172 14.85 -39.16 -7.82
C TYR A 172 13.73 -39.80 -8.65
N GLY A 173 12.92 -40.62 -7.99
CA GLY A 173 11.69 -41.19 -8.52
C GLY A 173 11.91 -42.42 -9.39
N VAL A 174 10.85 -42.87 -10.08
CA VAL A 174 10.89 -44.04 -10.98
C VAL A 174 11.88 -43.82 -12.12
N ASN A 175 12.70 -44.83 -12.40
CA ASN A 175 13.81 -44.77 -13.35
C ASN A 175 14.78 -43.58 -13.15
N CYS A 176 14.80 -42.98 -11.96
CA CYS A 176 15.54 -41.73 -11.65
C CYS A 176 15.22 -40.57 -12.61
N SER A 177 13.96 -40.46 -13.06
CA SER A 177 13.54 -39.55 -14.13
C SER A 177 13.18 -38.12 -13.70
N GLN A 178 13.31 -37.77 -12.41
CA GLN A 178 13.00 -36.43 -11.89
C GLN A 178 14.24 -35.78 -11.27
N GLU A 179 14.47 -34.49 -11.56
CA GLU A 179 15.53 -33.69 -10.96
C GLU A 179 15.09 -33.15 -9.59
N CYS A 180 16.00 -33.13 -8.61
CA CYS A 180 15.78 -32.50 -7.30
C CYS A 180 15.43 -31.01 -7.43
N GLY A 181 14.67 -30.48 -6.47
CA GLY A 181 14.45 -29.03 -6.39
C GLY A 181 15.77 -28.26 -6.31
N PRO A 182 15.98 -27.20 -7.11
CA PRO A 182 17.25 -26.46 -7.17
C PRO A 182 17.60 -25.73 -5.86
N ASN A 183 16.64 -25.71 -4.93
CA ASN A 183 16.69 -25.03 -3.65
C ASN A 183 16.97 -26.00 -2.46
N CYS A 184 17.12 -27.31 -2.71
CA CYS A 184 17.50 -28.28 -1.68
C CYS A 184 18.96 -28.10 -1.22
N ILE A 185 19.22 -28.32 0.07
CA ILE A 185 20.56 -28.47 0.64
C ILE A 185 20.72 -29.90 1.19
N PRO A 186 21.78 -30.66 0.83
CA PRO A 186 22.66 -30.52 -0.34
C PRO A 186 22.11 -31.19 -1.60
N SER A 187 21.06 -32.01 -1.45
CA SER A 187 20.39 -32.83 -2.46
C SER A 187 18.99 -33.15 -1.95
N CYS A 188 18.21 -33.89 -2.74
CA CYS A 188 16.99 -34.56 -2.31
C CYS A 188 17.18 -36.08 -2.22
N ASP A 189 16.29 -36.71 -1.45
CA ASP A 189 16.08 -38.16 -1.37
C ASP A 189 15.70 -38.73 -2.74
N ARG A 190 16.37 -39.83 -3.11
CA ARG A 190 16.19 -40.51 -4.39
C ARG A 190 14.83 -41.19 -4.57
N PHE A 191 14.07 -41.46 -3.51
CA PHE A 191 12.76 -42.12 -3.65
C PHE A 191 11.66 -41.11 -3.95
N TYR A 192 11.50 -40.09 -3.12
CA TYR A 192 10.36 -39.17 -3.16
C TYR A 192 10.70 -37.75 -3.61
N GLY A 193 11.99 -37.39 -3.65
CA GLY A 193 12.46 -36.06 -4.01
C GLY A 193 12.35 -35.03 -2.88
N VAL A 194 12.28 -35.49 -1.63
CA VAL A 194 12.27 -34.63 -0.43
C VAL A 194 13.68 -34.15 -0.13
N CYS A 195 13.91 -32.86 0.09
CA CYS A 195 15.25 -32.33 0.38
C CYS A 195 15.82 -32.94 1.68
N GLU A 196 17.10 -33.36 1.66
CA GLU A 196 17.66 -34.23 2.71
C GLU A 196 17.89 -33.54 4.07
N LEU A 197 18.06 -32.22 4.09
CA LEU A 197 18.46 -31.48 5.29
C LEU A 197 17.72 -30.14 5.49
N ASP A 198 17.75 -29.23 4.52
CA ASP A 198 17.08 -27.92 4.60
C ASP A 198 16.89 -27.29 3.20
N CYS A 199 16.20 -26.16 3.13
CA CYS A 199 16.11 -25.29 1.96
C CYS A 199 17.18 -24.20 1.97
N ILE A 200 17.52 -23.66 0.79
CA ILE A 200 18.21 -22.36 0.72
C ILE A 200 17.28 -21.24 1.26
N PRO A 201 17.84 -20.12 1.78
CA PRO A 201 17.04 -19.04 2.36
C PRO A 201 15.95 -18.54 1.41
N GLY A 202 14.75 -18.32 1.96
CA GLY A 202 13.58 -17.85 1.23
C GLY A 202 12.70 -18.91 0.59
N TRP A 203 13.00 -20.20 0.79
CA TRP A 203 12.21 -21.32 0.25
C TRP A 203 11.79 -22.29 1.35
N ARG A 204 10.69 -23.01 1.13
CA ARG A 204 10.05 -23.92 2.08
C ARG A 204 9.33 -25.08 1.39
N GLY A 205 8.87 -26.02 2.22
CA GLY A 205 8.18 -27.24 1.78
C GLY A 205 9.14 -28.36 1.43
N ASP A 206 8.64 -29.59 1.39
CA ASP A 206 9.42 -30.81 1.29
C ASP A 206 10.38 -30.86 0.09
N LYS A 207 10.10 -30.11 -0.99
CA LYS A 207 10.94 -30.01 -2.20
C LYS A 207 11.58 -28.63 -2.42
N CYS A 208 11.44 -27.73 -1.43
CA CYS A 208 11.88 -26.33 -1.49
C CYS A 208 11.39 -25.58 -2.74
N ASP A 209 10.20 -25.92 -3.21
CA ASP A 209 9.55 -25.41 -4.43
C ASP A 209 8.58 -24.25 -4.16
N MET A 210 8.23 -23.99 -2.89
CA MET A 210 7.44 -22.84 -2.46
C MET A 210 8.36 -21.74 -1.89
N PRO A 211 8.13 -20.45 -2.19
CA PRO A 211 8.78 -19.36 -1.47
C PRO A 211 8.22 -19.25 -0.04
N CYS A 212 8.87 -18.44 0.80
CA CYS A 212 8.27 -18.00 2.06
C CYS A 212 6.92 -17.31 1.84
N ASP A 213 6.02 -17.47 2.81
CA ASP A 213 4.71 -16.80 2.79
C ASP A 213 4.85 -15.28 2.97
N ASP A 214 3.83 -14.54 2.52
CA ASP A 214 3.79 -13.08 2.65
C ASP A 214 4.13 -12.64 4.08
N ARG A 215 5.04 -11.68 4.19
CA ARG A 215 5.64 -11.15 5.43
C ARG A 215 6.76 -11.98 6.08
N MET A 216 7.15 -13.13 5.52
CA MET A 216 8.25 -13.95 6.03
C MET A 216 9.42 -14.06 5.03
N TYR A 217 10.65 -14.16 5.52
CA TYR A 217 11.85 -14.39 4.70
C TYR A 217 12.96 -15.15 5.44
N GLY A 218 14.05 -15.41 4.71
CA GLY A 218 15.30 -15.92 5.28
C GLY A 218 15.35 -17.45 5.45
N VAL A 219 16.26 -17.92 6.29
CA VAL A 219 16.41 -19.36 6.60
C VAL A 219 15.13 -19.87 7.27
N ASN A 220 14.59 -21.02 6.83
CA ASN A 220 13.34 -21.62 7.34
C ASN A 220 12.14 -20.64 7.41
N CYS A 221 12.16 -19.54 6.64
CA CYS A 221 11.17 -18.47 6.68
C CYS A 221 10.92 -17.90 8.09
N SER A 222 11.97 -17.78 8.92
CA SER A 222 11.85 -17.36 10.33
C SER A 222 12.04 -15.86 10.60
N GLU A 223 12.40 -15.04 9.60
CA GLU A 223 12.53 -13.58 9.77
C GLU A 223 11.24 -12.86 9.28
N GLU A 224 10.71 -11.94 10.08
CA GLU A 224 9.54 -11.11 9.72
C GLU A 224 9.96 -9.88 8.90
N CYS A 225 9.24 -9.60 7.80
CA CYS A 225 9.39 -8.39 6.98
C CYS A 225 9.15 -7.12 7.81
N GLY A 226 9.92 -6.06 7.54
CA GLY A 226 9.63 -4.73 8.08
C GLY A 226 8.47 -4.02 7.36
N ALA A 227 8.29 -2.73 7.63
CA ALA A 227 7.20 -1.92 7.10
C ALA A 227 7.42 -1.50 5.63
N CYS A 228 7.31 -2.47 4.71
CA CYS A 228 7.27 -2.19 3.27
C CYS A 228 6.08 -1.28 2.93
N LEU A 229 6.27 -0.44 1.90
CA LEU A 229 5.26 0.48 1.37
C LEU A 229 3.90 -0.22 1.15
N ASP A 230 2.81 0.40 1.61
CA ASP A 230 1.43 -0.07 1.43
C ASP A 230 1.17 -1.54 1.85
N ASN A 231 2.00 -2.11 2.73
CA ASN A 231 2.03 -3.53 3.15
C ASN A 231 2.34 -4.54 2.02
N GLU A 232 3.13 -4.15 1.01
CA GLU A 232 3.69 -5.09 0.03
C GLU A 232 4.54 -6.20 0.68
N ALA A 233 4.60 -7.37 0.05
CA ALA A 233 5.47 -8.47 0.48
C ALA A 233 6.95 -8.11 0.26
N CYS A 234 7.78 -8.30 1.30
CA CYS A 234 9.23 -8.14 1.14
C CYS A 234 9.85 -9.33 0.39
N HIS A 235 11.05 -9.13 -0.16
CA HIS A 235 11.73 -10.15 -0.95
C HIS A 235 12.16 -11.36 -0.10
N HIS A 236 11.46 -12.48 -0.29
CA HIS A 236 11.51 -13.72 0.50
C HIS A 236 12.90 -14.28 0.85
N ILE A 237 13.95 -14.00 0.09
CA ILE A 237 15.31 -14.48 0.39
C ILE A 237 16.03 -13.61 1.44
N ASN A 238 15.82 -12.28 1.44
CA ASN A 238 16.69 -11.33 2.14
C ASN A 238 15.96 -10.23 2.94
N GLY A 239 14.63 -10.18 2.87
CA GLY A 239 13.83 -9.23 3.64
C GLY A 239 13.66 -7.84 3.02
N SER A 240 14.19 -7.59 1.82
CA SER A 240 14.22 -6.23 1.27
C SER A 240 12.88 -5.79 0.64
N CYS A 241 12.46 -4.55 0.91
CA CYS A 241 11.24 -3.96 0.35
C CYS A 241 11.57 -3.24 -0.97
N ILE A 242 11.07 -3.76 -2.10
CA ILE A 242 11.50 -3.33 -3.44
C ILE A 242 11.07 -1.88 -3.76
N ASN A 243 9.86 -1.50 -3.37
CA ASN A 243 9.33 -0.13 -3.56
C ASN A 243 9.62 0.81 -2.37
N GLY A 244 10.45 0.38 -1.42
CA GLY A 244 10.81 1.14 -0.23
C GLY A 244 9.81 1.02 0.93
N CYS A 245 9.87 1.98 1.85
CA CYS A 245 9.26 1.90 3.17
C CYS A 245 8.02 2.77 3.36
N ASP A 246 7.13 2.26 4.20
CA ASP A 246 5.95 2.96 4.68
C ASP A 246 6.31 4.09 5.68
N LYS A 247 5.29 4.83 6.12
CA LYS A 247 5.48 6.05 6.92
C LYS A 247 6.09 5.76 8.29
N GLY A 248 7.18 6.45 8.61
CA GLY A 248 7.88 6.31 9.90
C GLY A 248 9.01 5.27 9.90
N TYR A 249 9.32 4.66 8.75
CA TYR A 249 10.34 3.63 8.60
C TYR A 249 11.30 3.89 7.41
N HIS A 250 12.51 3.35 7.50
CA HIS A 250 13.55 3.40 6.47
C HIS A 250 14.45 2.14 6.50
N GLY A 251 15.48 2.12 5.65
CA GLY A 251 16.40 0.99 5.50
C GLY A 251 15.95 0.03 4.39
N GLN A 252 16.80 -0.92 3.99
CA GLN A 252 16.48 -1.83 2.88
C GLN A 252 15.37 -2.84 3.24
N LYS A 253 15.26 -3.22 4.51
CA LYS A 253 14.23 -4.12 5.05
C LYS A 253 13.02 -3.38 5.66
N CYS A 254 13.07 -2.05 5.72
CA CYS A 254 12.09 -1.21 6.42
C CYS A 254 11.89 -1.58 7.91
N ASP A 255 12.97 -2.03 8.53
CA ASP A 255 13.12 -2.47 9.92
C ASP A 255 13.59 -1.33 10.86
N GLN A 256 13.97 -0.17 10.30
CA GLN A 256 14.53 0.96 11.06
C GLN A 256 13.49 2.08 11.15
N GLU A 257 13.21 2.56 12.36
CA GLU A 257 12.31 3.68 12.61
C GLU A 257 12.98 5.02 12.27
N CYS A 258 12.22 6.04 11.81
CA CYS A 258 12.82 7.36 11.55
C CYS A 258 13.52 7.94 12.77
N THR A 259 14.72 8.47 12.54
CA THR A 259 15.46 9.29 13.50
C THR A 259 14.74 10.61 13.79
N GLU A 260 14.93 11.17 15.00
CA GLU A 260 14.38 12.49 15.33
C GLU A 260 14.86 13.54 14.31
N GLY A 261 13.92 14.34 13.79
CA GLY A 261 14.13 15.24 12.67
C GLY A 261 13.46 14.80 11.35
N TYR A 262 13.06 13.52 11.22
CA TYR A 262 12.56 12.97 9.95
C TYR A 262 11.21 12.26 10.07
N TYR A 263 10.41 12.30 9.00
CA TYR A 263 9.08 11.68 8.94
C TYR A 263 8.67 11.19 7.54
N GLY A 264 7.59 10.41 7.49
CA GLY A 264 6.94 9.94 6.26
C GLY A 264 7.59 8.71 5.63
N ASN A 265 7.18 8.37 4.40
CA ASN A 265 7.69 7.23 3.64
C ASN A 265 9.21 7.34 3.45
N ASN A 266 9.95 6.26 3.73
CA ASN A 266 11.42 6.23 3.71
C ASN A 266 12.10 7.31 4.58
N CYS A 267 11.37 7.92 5.53
CA CYS A 267 11.81 9.08 6.31
C CYS A 267 12.27 10.29 5.48
N ALA A 268 11.75 10.42 4.24
CA ALA A 268 12.26 11.36 3.24
C ALA A 268 11.84 12.83 3.44
N ARG A 269 11.24 13.20 4.58
CA ARG A 269 10.78 14.56 4.89
C ARG A 269 11.34 15.02 6.24
N ASN A 270 11.66 16.31 6.35
CA ASN A 270 12.18 16.91 7.57
C ASN A 270 11.04 17.48 8.43
N CYS A 271 11.07 17.26 9.74
CA CYS A 271 10.21 17.94 10.72
C CYS A 271 10.41 19.46 10.67
N SER A 272 9.36 20.23 10.96
CA SER A 272 9.47 21.69 10.96
C SER A 272 10.32 22.23 12.12
N LEU A 273 11.08 23.29 11.84
CA LEU A 273 11.82 24.06 12.84
C LEU A 273 10.92 25.00 13.66
N THR A 274 9.66 25.19 13.25
CA THR A 274 8.64 26.02 13.93
C THR A 274 7.75 25.23 14.90
N CYS A 275 7.95 23.92 15.03
CA CYS A 275 7.39 23.15 16.16
C CYS A 275 7.92 23.71 17.50
N GLY A 276 7.13 23.64 18.58
CA GLY A 276 7.49 24.11 19.92
C GLY A 276 8.80 23.51 20.48
N VAL A 277 9.22 22.35 19.98
CA VAL A 277 10.62 21.91 19.99
C VAL A 277 11.10 21.82 18.53
N PRO A 278 12.03 22.68 18.08
CA PRO A 278 12.45 22.73 16.67
C PRO A 278 12.94 21.39 16.13
N GLY A 279 12.41 20.98 14.98
CA GLY A 279 12.75 19.71 14.34
C GLY A 279 12.15 18.46 15.00
N ARG A 280 11.24 18.61 15.98
CA ARG A 280 10.64 17.47 16.69
C ARG A 280 9.16 17.31 16.35
N CYS A 281 8.86 16.33 15.50
CA CYS A 281 7.53 15.98 15.04
C CYS A 281 7.26 14.47 15.13
N ASP A 282 6.00 14.06 14.97
CA ASP A 282 5.62 12.66 14.80
C ASP A 282 6.18 12.09 13.48
N ARG A 283 6.83 10.93 13.56
CA ARG A 283 7.52 10.30 12.42
C ARG A 283 6.60 9.78 11.32
N ILE A 284 5.32 9.55 11.59
CA ILE A 284 4.37 8.98 10.63
C ILE A 284 3.70 10.11 9.83
N THR A 285 3.26 11.15 10.53
CA THR A 285 2.41 12.24 10.01
C THR A 285 3.18 13.51 9.69
N GLY A 286 4.27 13.81 10.41
CA GLY A 286 4.95 15.10 10.40
C GLY A 286 4.41 16.12 11.40
N SER A 287 3.40 15.76 12.21
CA SER A 287 2.72 16.70 13.12
C SER A 287 3.60 17.10 14.31
N CYS A 288 3.61 18.38 14.69
CA CYS A 288 4.25 18.85 15.91
C CYS A 288 3.46 18.38 17.14
N ASN A 289 4.09 17.64 18.06
CA ASN A 289 3.39 16.99 19.18
C ASN A 289 3.01 17.92 20.35
N ALA A 290 3.53 19.15 20.40
CA ALA A 290 3.28 20.09 21.50
C ALA A 290 3.49 21.55 21.07
N THR A 291 2.40 22.19 20.60
CA THR A 291 2.30 23.63 20.25
C THR A 291 3.29 24.13 19.18
N CYS A 292 3.02 25.32 18.65
CA CYS A 292 3.89 26.01 17.71
C CYS A 292 4.76 27.07 18.39
N LEU A 293 5.88 27.43 17.77
CA LEU A 293 6.59 28.65 18.15
C LEU A 293 5.68 29.87 17.93
N PRO A 294 5.77 30.93 18.76
CA PRO A 294 4.92 32.11 18.60
C PRO A 294 4.97 32.71 17.20
N GLY A 295 3.81 33.02 16.65
CA GLY A 295 3.64 33.49 15.27
C GLY A 295 3.39 32.39 14.23
N TRP A 296 3.20 31.13 14.65
CA TRP A 296 2.98 29.99 13.74
C TRP A 296 1.77 29.14 14.15
N LYS A 297 1.14 28.49 13.17
CA LYS A 297 -0.02 27.60 13.30
C LYS A 297 -0.08 26.53 12.21
N GLY A 298 -0.96 25.55 12.40
CA GLY A 298 -1.10 24.36 11.55
C GLY A 298 -0.48 23.14 12.22
N SER A 299 -0.82 21.94 11.73
CA SER A 299 -0.37 20.67 12.35
C SER A 299 1.16 20.50 12.32
N MET A 300 1.85 21.12 11.38
CA MET A 300 3.31 21.11 11.25
C MET A 300 3.92 22.49 11.54
N CYS A 301 3.13 23.40 12.13
CA CYS A 301 3.46 24.82 12.35
C CYS A 301 3.91 25.54 11.07
N GLU A 302 3.33 25.16 9.95
CA GLU A 302 3.76 25.49 8.60
C GLU A 302 3.23 26.83 8.06
N ASN A 303 2.29 27.46 8.78
CA ASN A 303 1.68 28.74 8.40
C ASN A 303 1.98 29.81 9.47
N GLU A 304 2.17 31.05 9.07
CA GLU A 304 2.24 32.19 9.98
C GLU A 304 0.85 32.52 10.58
N CYS A 305 0.78 33.32 11.64
CA CYS A 305 -0.50 33.86 12.11
C CYS A 305 -1.08 34.86 11.10
N ASP A 306 -2.39 34.76 10.86
CA ASP A 306 -3.18 35.60 9.97
C ASP A 306 -4.51 35.99 10.64
N GLY A 307 -5.40 36.69 9.93
CA GLY A 307 -6.73 37.00 10.45
C GLY A 307 -6.72 37.96 11.64
N ASN A 308 -5.71 38.82 11.72
CA ASN A 308 -5.44 39.76 12.80
C ASN A 308 -5.21 39.07 14.15
N THR A 309 -4.43 37.97 14.13
CA THR A 309 -3.93 37.27 15.32
C THR A 309 -2.40 37.22 15.40
N TYR A 310 -1.85 36.98 16.59
CA TYR A 310 -0.41 36.82 16.83
C TYR A 310 -0.12 35.89 18.03
N GLY A 311 1.16 35.63 18.30
CA GLY A 311 1.60 34.98 19.54
C GLY A 311 1.56 33.44 19.51
N GLY A 312 1.54 32.83 20.70
CA GLY A 312 1.54 31.36 20.85
C GLY A 312 0.26 30.75 20.30
N ASP A 313 0.39 29.77 19.39
CA ASP A 313 -0.71 29.13 18.64
C ASP A 313 -1.73 30.12 18.01
N CYS A 314 -1.29 31.36 17.75
CA CYS A 314 -2.10 32.49 17.28
C CYS A 314 -3.28 32.87 18.19
N GLY A 315 -3.12 32.74 19.51
CA GLY A 315 -4.18 33.02 20.51
C GLY A 315 -4.39 34.48 20.92
N GLU A 316 -3.53 35.42 20.49
CA GLU A 316 -3.64 36.85 20.84
C GLU A 316 -4.21 37.66 19.65
N GLU A 317 -5.10 38.63 19.91
CA GLU A 317 -5.70 39.49 18.88
C GLU A 317 -4.83 40.74 18.61
N CYS A 318 -4.64 41.11 17.34
CA CYS A 318 -3.99 42.36 16.95
C CYS A 318 -4.80 43.58 17.41
N GLY A 319 -4.09 44.65 17.79
CA GLY A 319 -4.72 45.96 18.00
C GLY A 319 -5.00 46.71 16.70
N GLU A 320 -5.43 47.96 16.86
CA GLU A 320 -5.96 48.78 15.76
C GLU A 320 -4.83 49.41 14.91
N CYS A 321 -4.16 48.55 14.16
CA CYS A 321 -3.17 48.92 13.14
C CYS A 321 -3.82 49.77 12.03
N VAL A 322 -2.99 50.59 11.35
CA VAL A 322 -3.43 51.37 10.19
C VAL A 322 -4.07 50.46 9.11
N ASN A 323 -5.26 50.84 8.62
CA ASN A 323 -6.02 50.14 7.58
C ASN A 323 -6.33 48.65 7.86
N ASP A 324 -6.53 48.27 9.13
CA ASP A 324 -6.78 46.89 9.56
C ASP A 324 -5.66 45.89 9.18
N GLU A 325 -4.43 46.38 8.93
CA GLU A 325 -3.28 45.57 8.54
C GLU A 325 -2.87 44.55 9.62
N GLN A 326 -2.58 43.32 9.20
CA GLN A 326 -2.07 42.24 10.05
C GLN A 326 -0.83 42.69 10.84
N CYS A 327 -0.93 42.67 12.17
CA CYS A 327 0.18 42.96 13.06
C CYS A 327 1.26 41.86 12.99
N HIS A 328 2.48 42.18 13.44
CA HIS A 328 3.62 41.26 13.36
C HIS A 328 3.35 39.94 14.11
N HIS A 329 3.14 38.85 13.36
CA HIS A 329 2.68 37.53 13.82
C HIS A 329 3.32 37.00 15.12
N ILE A 330 4.62 37.23 15.37
CA ILE A 330 5.29 36.77 16.60
C ILE A 330 4.90 37.60 17.85
N ASN A 331 4.68 38.92 17.74
CA ASN A 331 4.74 39.85 18.88
C ASN A 331 3.68 40.97 18.92
N GLY A 332 2.76 41.04 17.96
CA GLY A 332 1.65 41.99 17.97
C GLY A 332 1.97 43.40 17.48
N THR A 333 3.19 43.68 17.01
CA THR A 333 3.59 45.05 16.61
C THR A 333 2.96 45.47 15.27
N CYS A 334 2.27 46.60 15.24
CA CYS A 334 1.79 47.23 14.00
C CYS A 334 2.94 48.01 13.33
N LEU A 335 3.57 47.41 12.32
CA LEU A 335 4.79 47.96 11.71
C LEU A 335 4.60 49.35 11.06
N ASN A 336 3.40 49.62 10.53
CA ASN A 336 3.03 50.91 9.95
C ASN A 336 2.34 51.88 10.95
N GLY A 337 2.25 51.49 12.23
CA GLY A 337 1.62 52.26 13.31
C GLY A 337 0.09 52.05 13.42
N CYS A 338 -0.54 52.93 14.18
CA CYS A 338 -1.93 52.82 14.65
C CYS A 338 -2.90 53.76 13.93
N ASP A 339 -4.14 53.30 13.70
CA ASP A 339 -5.19 54.17 13.17
C ASP A 339 -5.73 55.17 14.23
N ARG A 340 -6.83 55.86 13.90
CA ARG A 340 -7.25 57.09 14.54
C ARG A 340 -7.78 56.83 15.94
N GLY A 341 -7.08 57.39 16.92
CA GLY A 341 -7.48 57.24 18.31
C GLY A 341 -6.72 56.16 19.08
N PHE A 342 -5.69 55.56 18.49
CA PHE A 342 -4.87 54.51 19.08
C PHE A 342 -3.36 54.78 19.00
N GLN A 343 -2.60 54.17 19.90
CA GLN A 343 -1.15 54.31 20.07
C GLN A 343 -0.50 53.07 20.72
N GLY A 344 0.83 53.07 20.79
CA GLY A 344 1.64 51.97 21.33
C GLY A 344 2.06 50.98 20.23
N LEU A 345 3.08 50.17 20.49
CA LEU A 345 3.69 49.32 19.45
C LEU A 345 2.71 48.35 18.77
N GLY A 346 1.78 47.78 19.54
CA GLY A 346 0.70 46.94 19.02
C GLY A 346 -0.68 47.60 19.02
N CYS A 347 -0.76 48.93 19.13
CA CYS A 347 -1.99 49.73 19.00
C CYS A 347 -3.16 49.42 19.97
N ASN A 348 -2.95 48.52 20.95
CA ASN A 348 -3.90 48.13 22.00
C ASN A 348 -4.27 49.26 23.01
N GLN A 349 -3.83 50.51 22.81
CA GLN A 349 -4.06 51.61 23.74
C GLN A 349 -4.70 52.80 23.03
N GLY A 350 -5.83 53.30 23.55
CA GLY A 350 -6.44 54.53 23.05
C GLY A 350 -5.57 55.78 23.34
N CYS A 351 -5.74 56.84 22.54
CA CYS A 351 -5.01 58.09 22.75
C CYS A 351 -5.20 58.66 24.17
N PRO A 352 -4.15 59.20 24.79
CA PRO A 352 -4.26 59.89 26.06
C PRO A 352 -5.00 61.22 25.90
N ARG A 353 -5.56 61.71 27.00
CA ARG A 353 -6.29 62.99 27.07
C ARG A 353 -5.43 64.12 26.50
N GLY A 354 -5.97 64.85 25.53
CA GLY A 354 -5.29 65.99 24.89
C GLY A 354 -4.73 65.71 23.48
N VAL A 355 -4.80 64.48 22.97
CA VAL A 355 -4.37 64.14 21.61
C VAL A 355 -5.36 63.23 20.87
N PHE A 356 -5.29 63.26 19.53
CA PHE A 356 -6.20 62.56 18.63
C PHE A 356 -5.55 62.17 17.28
N GLY A 357 -6.26 61.36 16.50
CA GLY A 357 -5.91 60.98 15.13
C GLY A 357 -4.94 59.80 15.03
N ILE A 358 -4.42 59.57 13.82
CA ILE A 358 -3.47 58.48 13.49
C ILE A 358 -2.23 58.63 14.39
N ASN A 359 -1.80 57.53 15.03
CA ASN A 359 -0.70 57.48 16.00
C ASN A 359 -0.79 58.56 17.12
N CYS A 360 -1.98 59.10 17.39
CA CYS A 360 -2.22 60.20 18.34
C CYS A 360 -1.35 61.47 18.12
N LEU A 361 -0.93 61.74 16.88
CA LEU A 361 0.05 62.80 16.57
C LEU A 361 -0.52 64.23 16.53
N LYS A 362 -1.82 64.44 16.79
CA LYS A 362 -2.45 65.77 16.78
C LYS A 362 -2.97 66.16 18.16
N SER A 363 -2.78 67.40 18.59
CA SER A 363 -3.29 67.90 19.87
C SER A 363 -4.73 68.40 19.76
N CYS A 364 -5.56 68.12 20.76
CA CYS A 364 -6.85 68.78 20.96
C CYS A 364 -6.66 70.30 21.11
N SER A 365 -7.67 71.10 20.76
CA SER A 365 -7.61 72.55 20.99
C SER A 365 -7.69 72.90 22.48
N VAL A 366 -6.88 73.88 22.90
CA VAL A 366 -7.03 74.55 24.21
C VAL A 366 -8.33 75.36 24.30
N HIS A 367 -9.02 75.59 23.17
CA HIS A 367 -10.27 76.32 23.04
C HIS A 367 -11.52 75.44 22.95
N CYS A 368 -11.39 74.12 23.13
CA CYS A 368 -12.52 73.28 23.53
C CYS A 368 -13.18 73.80 24.83
N GLN A 369 -14.49 73.62 24.98
CA GLN A 369 -15.25 74.10 26.16
C GLN A 369 -14.66 73.62 27.50
N VAL A 370 -14.05 72.43 27.53
CA VAL A 370 -13.02 72.08 28.52
C VAL A 370 -11.69 71.99 27.75
N PRO A 371 -10.63 72.75 28.13
CA PRO A 371 -9.36 72.75 27.40
C PRO A 371 -8.78 71.34 27.22
N MET A 372 -8.27 71.05 26.02
CA MET A 372 -7.65 69.76 25.66
C MET A 372 -8.60 68.53 25.74
N GLU A 373 -9.92 68.72 25.83
CA GLU A 373 -10.89 67.62 25.90
C GLU A 373 -11.66 67.43 24.58
N CYS A 374 -11.14 66.55 23.74
CA CYS A 374 -11.71 66.24 22.42
C CYS A 374 -11.77 64.73 22.14
N ASN A 375 -12.55 64.34 21.13
CA ASN A 375 -12.69 62.96 20.67
C ASN A 375 -11.38 62.43 20.07
N ARG A 376 -10.87 61.30 20.60
CA ARG A 376 -9.59 60.69 20.18
C ARG A 376 -9.48 60.34 18.69
N VAL A 377 -10.60 60.10 18.00
CA VAL A 377 -10.63 59.72 16.58
C VAL A 377 -10.69 60.97 15.69
N THR A 378 -11.59 61.91 16.01
CA THR A 378 -11.96 63.02 15.11
C THR A 378 -11.43 64.39 15.52
N GLY A 379 -10.89 64.53 16.74
CA GLY A 379 -10.44 65.81 17.30
C GLY A 379 -11.57 66.76 17.70
N HIS A 380 -12.84 66.32 17.64
CA HIS A 380 -13.98 67.19 17.90
C HIS A 380 -14.18 67.43 19.41
N CYS A 381 -14.41 68.67 19.83
CA CYS A 381 -14.62 69.03 21.23
C CYS A 381 -16.03 68.62 21.69
N PHE A 382 -16.15 67.76 22.71
CA PHE A 382 -17.43 67.13 23.10
C PHE A 382 -18.56 68.10 23.44
N ASN A 383 -18.23 69.27 24.00
CA ASN A 383 -19.19 70.30 24.43
C ASN A 383 -19.03 71.62 23.65
N GLY A 384 -18.49 71.56 22.41
CA GLY A 384 -18.25 72.73 21.58
C GLY A 384 -17.06 73.60 22.02
N CYS A 385 -17.09 74.87 21.66
CA CYS A 385 -15.96 75.81 21.74
C CYS A 385 -16.17 76.94 22.75
N GLN A 386 -15.06 77.43 23.30
CA GLN A 386 -15.00 78.69 24.03
C GLN A 386 -15.38 79.88 23.12
N SER A 387 -15.95 80.94 23.71
CA SER A 387 -16.38 82.15 23.00
C SER A 387 -15.28 82.73 22.10
N GLY A 388 -15.63 83.00 20.84
CA GLY A 388 -14.70 83.50 19.81
C GLY A 388 -13.99 82.41 19.00
N TRP A 389 -14.28 81.14 19.26
CA TRP A 389 -13.80 79.99 18.48
C TRP A 389 -14.96 79.20 17.89
N GLY A 390 -14.68 78.52 16.78
CA GLY A 390 -15.64 77.72 16.02
C GLY A 390 -14.92 76.62 15.24
N ASP A 391 -15.64 76.00 14.30
CA ASP A 391 -15.32 74.67 13.75
C ASP A 391 -15.41 73.53 14.81
N PRO A 392 -15.67 72.27 14.42
CA PRO A 392 -15.89 71.17 15.38
C PRO A 392 -14.69 70.87 16.30
N THR A 393 -13.49 71.28 15.90
CA THR A 393 -12.22 71.10 16.62
C THR A 393 -11.75 72.35 17.36
N CYS A 394 -12.49 73.46 17.25
CA CYS A 394 -12.20 74.74 17.93
C CYS A 394 -10.79 75.29 17.63
N ASN A 395 -10.33 75.16 16.39
CA ASN A 395 -9.03 75.70 15.92
C ASN A 395 -9.19 76.95 15.06
N THR A 396 -10.42 77.25 14.62
CA THR A 396 -10.76 78.43 13.83
C THR A 396 -11.28 79.53 14.75
N LYS A 397 -10.62 80.68 14.76
CA LYS A 397 -11.16 81.87 15.45
C LYS A 397 -12.33 82.42 14.64
N VAL A 398 -13.49 82.59 15.29
CA VAL A 398 -14.64 83.26 14.70
C VAL A 398 -14.42 84.76 14.81
N GLU A 399 -14.08 85.40 13.69
CA GLU A 399 -14.26 86.84 13.58
C GLU A 399 -15.76 87.13 13.52
N LEU A 400 -16.27 87.74 14.59
CA LEU A 400 -17.56 88.41 14.57
C LEU A 400 -17.44 89.60 13.62
N LEU A 401 -17.72 89.35 12.34
CA LEU A 401 -18.07 90.38 11.37
C LEU A 401 -19.31 91.09 11.92
N TYR A 402 -19.05 92.18 12.63
CA TYR A 402 -20.06 93.10 13.12
C TYR A 402 -20.62 93.83 11.90
N VAL A 403 -21.57 93.19 11.22
CA VAL A 403 -22.37 93.83 10.18
C VAL A 403 -23.08 95.00 10.85
N LYS A 404 -22.56 96.20 10.61
CA LYS A 404 -23.42 97.38 10.60
C LYS A 404 -24.35 97.19 9.41
N ASP A 405 -25.64 97.14 9.67
CA ASP A 405 -26.65 97.17 8.62
C ASP A 405 -26.68 98.56 7.96
N GLU A 406 -25.78 98.79 7.00
CA GLU A 406 -25.85 99.89 6.03
C GLU A 406 -26.51 99.41 4.72
N GLU A 407 -27.71 98.83 4.81
CA GLU A 407 -28.57 98.54 3.64
C GLU A 407 -29.85 99.38 3.61
N ASP A 408 -29.69 100.69 3.78
CA ASP A 408 -30.65 101.71 3.36
C ASP A 408 -30.72 101.80 1.81
N ASN A 409 -30.83 100.68 1.08
CA ASN A 409 -31.17 100.63 -0.37
C ASN A 409 -31.45 99.24 -1.01
N MET A 410 -32.49 98.49 -0.58
CA MET A 410 -33.05 97.43 -1.46
C MET A 410 -34.60 97.33 -1.48
N CYS A 411 -35.29 98.45 -1.23
CA CYS A 411 -36.76 98.52 -1.15
C CYS A 411 -37.42 99.48 -2.17
N SER A 412 -36.98 99.50 -3.44
CA SER A 412 -37.49 100.43 -4.47
C SER A 412 -38.05 99.77 -5.76
N ALA A 413 -37.74 98.51 -6.05
CA ALA A 413 -38.11 97.87 -7.34
C ALA A 413 -39.51 97.21 -7.38
N PHE A 414 -39.97 96.60 -6.29
CA PHE A 414 -41.20 95.76 -6.31
C PHE A 414 -42.51 96.52 -6.10
N TYR A 415 -42.52 97.59 -5.31
CA TYR A 415 -43.75 98.33 -5.01
C TYR A 415 -44.25 99.19 -6.19
N GLY A 416 -43.37 99.54 -7.14
CA GLY A 416 -43.72 100.37 -8.31
C GLY A 416 -44.68 99.70 -9.31
N THR A 417 -44.73 98.35 -9.35
CA THR A 417 -45.57 97.59 -10.29
C THR A 417 -46.76 96.91 -9.62
N LEU A 418 -46.61 96.44 -8.38
CA LEU A 418 -47.68 95.76 -7.64
C LEU A 418 -48.84 96.70 -7.26
N VAL A 419 -48.55 97.93 -6.81
CA VAL A 419 -49.59 98.89 -6.40
C VAL A 419 -50.54 99.28 -7.54
N PRO A 420 -50.09 99.69 -8.75
CA PRO A 420 -51.01 99.99 -9.85
C PRO A 420 -51.77 98.74 -10.37
N LEU A 421 -51.18 97.54 -10.30
CA LEU A 421 -51.90 96.30 -10.63
C LEU A 421 -53.04 96.01 -9.65
N ILE A 422 -52.79 96.12 -8.34
CA ILE A 422 -53.81 95.91 -7.29
C ILE A 422 -54.93 96.95 -7.41
N LEU A 423 -54.60 98.22 -7.62
CA LEU A 423 -55.61 99.28 -7.83
C LEU A 423 -56.43 99.06 -9.12
N SER A 424 -55.80 98.59 -10.21
CA SER A 424 -56.50 98.21 -11.44
C SER A 424 -57.50 97.08 -11.21
N VAL A 425 -57.10 96.02 -10.50
CA VAL A 425 -58.01 94.90 -10.16
C VAL A 425 -59.17 95.37 -9.29
N ILE A 426 -58.91 96.19 -8.26
CA ILE A 426 -59.97 96.74 -7.39
C ILE A 426 -60.95 97.61 -8.19
N PHE A 427 -60.47 98.46 -9.10
CA PHE A 427 -61.32 99.30 -9.95
C PHE A 427 -62.19 98.47 -10.91
N ASN A 428 -61.62 97.43 -11.53
CA ASN A 428 -62.36 96.51 -12.39
C ASN A 428 -63.42 95.72 -11.61
N CYS A 429 -63.10 95.22 -10.41
CA CYS A 429 -64.07 94.58 -9.51
C CYS A 429 -65.19 95.54 -9.09
N PHE A 430 -64.89 96.81 -8.81
CA PHE A 430 -65.90 97.82 -8.50
C PHE A 430 -66.83 98.10 -9.70
N CYS A 431 -66.29 98.15 -10.91
CA CYS A 431 -67.08 98.29 -12.14
C CYS A 431 -67.98 97.06 -12.39
N ALA A 432 -67.45 95.85 -12.22
CA ALA A 432 -68.23 94.60 -12.35
C ALA A 432 -69.37 94.53 -11.33
N MET A 433 -69.09 94.81 -10.05
CA MET A 433 -70.10 94.90 -8.99
C MET A 433 -71.20 95.93 -9.28
N ARG A 434 -70.85 97.03 -9.98
CA ARG A 434 -71.81 98.08 -10.38
C ARG A 434 -72.69 97.67 -11.57
N MET A 435 -72.18 96.87 -12.51
CA MET A 435 -72.99 96.32 -13.62
C MET A 435 -73.90 95.16 -13.16
N ILE A 436 -73.42 94.28 -12.28
CA ILE A 436 -74.23 93.20 -11.70
C ILE A 436 -75.45 93.80 -10.98
N ARG A 437 -75.23 94.84 -10.15
CA ARG A 437 -76.31 95.55 -9.43
C ARG A 437 -77.35 96.26 -10.30
N GLN A 438 -77.14 96.43 -11.61
CA GLN A 438 -78.17 96.94 -12.53
C GLN A 438 -78.92 95.83 -13.29
N THR A 439 -78.42 94.59 -13.28
CA THR A 439 -78.97 93.49 -14.10
C THR A 439 -80.06 92.69 -13.37
N GLU A 440 -79.99 92.60 -12.04
CA GLU A 440 -80.91 91.75 -11.24
C GLU A 440 -82.36 92.25 -11.17
N CYS A 441 -82.61 93.54 -11.44
CA CYS A 441 -83.98 94.08 -11.47
C CYS A 441 -84.85 93.52 -12.62
N CYS A 442 -84.27 92.92 -13.66
CA CYS A 442 -85.04 92.42 -14.81
C CYS A 442 -85.47 90.95 -14.72
N ARG A 443 -84.88 90.12 -13.85
CA ARG A 443 -85.11 88.64 -13.85
C ARG A 443 -86.22 88.16 -12.90
N ARG A 444 -87.22 89.00 -12.60
CA ARG A 444 -88.41 88.63 -11.78
C ARG A 444 -89.67 88.30 -12.61
N ARG A 445 -89.60 88.06 -13.93
CA ARG A 445 -90.81 88.00 -14.78
C ARG A 445 -91.04 86.79 -15.72
N ASN A 446 -90.08 85.88 -15.91
CA ASN A 446 -90.35 84.56 -16.52
C ASN A 446 -90.54 83.54 -15.38
N GLN A 447 -91.76 83.01 -15.20
CA GLN A 447 -92.25 81.78 -15.84
C GLN A 447 -91.45 80.56 -15.36
N ARG A 448 -91.95 79.69 -14.46
CA ARG A 448 -93.33 79.30 -14.08
C ARG A 448 -94.07 78.43 -15.11
N THR A 449 -93.46 77.31 -15.50
CA THR A 449 -94.09 76.19 -16.21
C THR A 449 -93.34 74.89 -15.89
N GLN A 450 -94.08 73.83 -15.49
CA GLN A 450 -93.64 72.41 -15.36
C GLN A 450 -92.49 72.16 -14.35
N ASN A 451 -92.64 71.40 -13.24
CA ASN A 451 -93.58 70.33 -12.83
C ASN A 451 -93.49 69.08 -13.74
N GLU A 452 -93.16 67.86 -13.26
CA GLU A 452 -92.96 67.35 -11.88
C GLU A 452 -91.60 66.61 -11.73
N VAL A 453 -91.24 65.68 -10.82
CA VAL A 453 -91.98 64.80 -9.89
C VAL A 453 -91.09 64.27 -8.73
N SER A 454 -91.73 63.71 -7.69
CA SER A 454 -91.19 62.85 -6.61
C SER A 454 -90.01 63.34 -5.72
N PHE A 455 -90.39 63.82 -4.52
CA PHE A 455 -89.65 63.89 -3.23
C PHE A 455 -90.07 62.68 -2.33
N PRO A 456 -89.71 62.53 -1.01
CA PRO A 456 -88.71 63.16 -0.12
C PRO A 456 -87.80 62.09 0.59
N LYS A 457 -87.25 62.10 1.83
CA LYS A 457 -87.11 62.94 3.08
C LYS A 457 -85.94 62.32 3.93
N THR A 458 -85.33 62.87 4.99
CA THR A 458 -85.35 64.18 5.69
C THR A 458 -83.89 64.75 5.70
N SER A 459 -83.07 65.04 6.74
CA SER A 459 -83.11 65.31 8.21
C SER A 459 -81.78 66.02 8.55
N ASN A 460 -81.57 66.97 9.49
CA ASN A 460 -82.22 67.49 10.72
C ASN A 460 -81.65 66.89 12.03
N ALA A 461 -81.18 67.65 13.04
CA ALA A 461 -80.92 69.11 13.18
C ALA A 461 -79.97 69.35 14.41
N SER A 462 -78.97 70.25 14.44
CA SER A 462 -78.93 71.73 14.69
C SER A 462 -78.67 72.19 16.16
N GLY A 463 -77.59 72.97 16.38
CA GLY A 463 -77.28 73.79 17.59
C GLY A 463 -76.63 73.05 18.78
N GLU A 464 -76.00 73.70 19.78
CA GLU A 464 -75.38 75.05 19.88
C GLU A 464 -74.55 75.19 21.20
N ILE A 465 -73.59 76.13 21.28
CA ILE A 465 -73.04 76.81 22.50
C ILE A 465 -72.09 76.07 23.52
N TYR A 466 -70.84 76.58 23.59
CA TYR A 466 -69.86 76.78 24.71
C TYR A 466 -69.31 75.70 25.70
N ASP A 467 -67.95 75.59 25.67
CA ASP A 467 -66.90 75.54 26.74
C ASP A 467 -66.81 74.55 27.94
N GLN A 468 -65.68 73.80 27.91
CA GLN A 468 -64.61 73.60 28.95
C GLN A 468 -64.76 72.70 30.21
N VAL A 469 -63.55 72.33 30.70
CA VAL A 469 -63.13 71.84 32.05
C VAL A 469 -63.09 70.31 32.34
N GLU A 470 -61.85 69.80 32.51
CA GLU A 470 -61.23 68.99 33.61
C GLU A 470 -62.14 68.10 34.54
N GLU A 471 -61.72 66.97 35.16
CA GLU A 471 -60.46 66.21 35.18
C GLU A 471 -60.64 64.75 35.74
N MET A 472 -59.57 63.94 35.72
CA MET A 472 -59.20 62.77 36.58
C MET A 472 -60.21 61.68 37.03
N GLY A 473 -59.70 60.43 37.08
CA GLY A 473 -59.97 59.51 38.20
C GLY A 473 -60.07 58.00 37.90
N GLY A 474 -59.38 57.15 38.69
CA GLY A 474 -59.69 55.71 38.84
C GLY A 474 -58.52 54.73 38.69
N TYR A 475 -58.29 53.89 39.72
CA TYR A 475 -57.37 52.74 39.74
C TYR A 475 -58.15 51.41 39.77
N GLN A 476 -57.48 50.29 39.46
CA GLN A 476 -57.81 48.98 40.06
C GLN A 476 -56.60 48.02 40.08
N GLU A 477 -56.61 47.06 41.01
CA GLU A 477 -55.52 46.12 41.36
C GLU A 477 -55.89 44.65 41.04
N LEU A 478 -54.91 43.72 41.13
CA LEU A 478 -54.98 42.53 42.00
C LEU A 478 -53.65 41.72 42.02
N GLU A 479 -53.50 40.82 43.01
CA GLU A 479 -52.28 40.06 43.36
C GLU A 479 -52.18 38.69 42.63
N GLU A 480 -51.12 37.85 42.73
CA GLU A 480 -50.60 37.07 43.89
C GLU A 480 -49.10 36.66 43.71
N VAL A 481 -48.22 36.73 44.73
CA VAL A 481 -47.75 35.64 45.66
C VAL A 481 -46.98 34.48 44.94
N SER A 482 -45.77 34.02 45.32
CA SER A 482 -45.21 33.76 46.67
C SER A 482 -43.69 34.06 46.87
N LYS A 483 -43.21 33.86 48.12
CA LYS A 483 -41.81 33.99 48.62
C LYS A 483 -41.02 32.65 48.43
N GLN A 484 -39.75 32.41 48.85
CA GLN A 484 -38.98 32.87 50.03
C GLN A 484 -37.46 32.61 49.96
N THR A 485 -36.70 33.13 50.95
CA THR A 485 -35.22 33.20 51.11
C THR A 485 -34.83 32.83 52.56
N ILE A 486 -33.61 32.50 53.03
CA ILE A 486 -32.20 32.36 52.55
C ILE A 486 -31.42 31.57 53.66
N TYR A 487 -30.11 31.19 53.55
CA TYR A 487 -29.05 31.38 54.60
C TYR A 487 -27.63 30.80 54.29
N GLU A 488 -26.63 31.55 54.78
CA GLU A 488 -25.17 31.41 55.03
C GLU A 488 -24.26 30.16 54.80
N LYS A 489 -23.09 30.45 54.19
CA LYS A 489 -21.69 30.39 54.75
C LYS A 489 -20.98 29.03 55.02
N ILE A 490 -19.64 29.12 55.10
CA ILE A 490 -18.62 28.05 55.33
C ILE A 490 -18.36 27.25 54.04
N LYS A 491 -17.12 27.02 53.58
CA LYS A 491 -15.83 26.94 54.29
C LYS A 491 -14.70 27.71 53.57
#